data_AF-A0A925VA49-F1
#
_entry.id   AF-A0A925VA49-F1
#
_cell.length_a   1.000
_cell.length_b   1.000
_cell.length_c   1.000
_cell.angle_alpha   90.00
_cell.angle_beta   90.00
_cell.angle_gamma   90.00
#
_symmetry.space_group_name_H-M   'P 1'
#
loop_
_entity.id
_entity.type
_entity.pdbx_description
1 polymer ?
#
loop_
_entity_poly.entity_id
_entity_poly.type
_entity_poly.pdbx_seq_one_letter_code
_entity_poly.pdbx_strand_id
1 'polypeptide(L)'
;MSAGWIFDELPPSGARRGDDPAQHAFRPDLATFVREVIQNANDQALAAPTVSFTARVLQGDALEHFTRAIAWDDLTAHLRATADTRTGARIGRMLADIQRTQRLPVLCVEDRSTVGLTGDEDDPQSHFRALCKDTLFSHKREASAGGSYGLGKSVLWAFSGLRTVLFASRLADDPPGHRSPRLIGRAELPSHRIESTSYVGSGWLGASVRLPDGRTRAESVWDTAAARMIEALGIPRDAASGTSILVVGVRDPTED
;
A
#
# COMPACT_ATOMS: atom_id res chain seq x y z
N MET A 1 8.63 -9.35 -16.90
CA MET A 1 7.91 -10.07 -15.84
C MET A 1 6.68 -9.26 -15.47
N SER A 2 5.50 -9.88 -15.40
CA SER A 2 4.29 -9.23 -14.87
C SER A 2 4.34 -9.26 -13.34
N ALA A 3 3.92 -8.18 -12.70
CA ALA A 3 3.73 -8.17 -11.25
C ALA A 3 2.49 -9.00 -10.86
N GLY A 4 2.48 -9.58 -9.67
CA GLY A 4 1.35 -10.33 -9.14
C GLY A 4 1.24 -10.17 -7.62
N TRP A 5 0.07 -10.49 -7.07
CA TRP A 5 -0.15 -10.47 -5.63
C TRP A 5 0.38 -11.75 -4.98
N ILE A 6 1.15 -11.59 -3.91
CA ILE A 6 1.59 -12.69 -3.05
C ILE A 6 1.16 -12.37 -1.63
N PHE A 7 0.31 -13.22 -1.07
CA PHE A 7 -0.19 -13.12 0.30
C PHE A 7 0.52 -14.14 1.20
N ASP A 8 0.85 -13.70 2.41
CA ASP A 8 1.46 -14.57 3.40
C ASP A 8 0.44 -15.60 3.91
N GLU A 9 0.81 -16.88 3.82
CA GLU A 9 0.07 -17.97 4.44
C GLU A 9 0.14 -17.88 5.98
N LEU A 10 -0.81 -18.51 6.66
CA LEU A 10 -0.76 -18.59 8.11
C LEU A 10 0.52 -19.32 8.56
N PRO A 11 1.12 -18.88 9.68
CA PRO A 11 2.25 -19.60 10.27
C PRO A 11 1.83 -21.02 10.70
N PRO A 12 2.78 -21.95 10.91
CA PRO A 12 2.48 -23.32 11.33
C PRO A 12 1.65 -23.44 12.62
N SER A 13 1.67 -22.42 13.48
CA SER A 13 0.83 -22.34 14.67
C SER A 13 -0.66 -22.14 14.37
N GLY A 14 -1.02 -21.78 13.15
CA GLY A 14 -2.37 -21.39 12.76
C GLY A 14 -2.81 -20.04 13.34
N ALA A 15 -1.89 -19.25 13.90
CA ALA A 15 -2.20 -17.97 14.52
C ALA A 15 -2.80 -16.99 13.51
N ARG A 16 -4.02 -16.52 13.78
CA ARG A 16 -4.77 -15.60 12.92
C ARG A 16 -4.65 -14.16 13.41
N ARG A 17 -4.80 -13.22 12.49
CA ARG A 17 -5.00 -11.80 12.77
C ARG A 17 -6.41 -11.38 12.35
N GLY A 18 -7.15 -10.83 13.31
CA GLY A 18 -8.36 -10.07 13.01
C GLY A 18 -8.00 -8.71 12.43
N ASP A 19 -8.98 -7.83 12.33
CA ASP A 19 -8.73 -6.43 12.05
C ASP A 19 -7.87 -5.82 13.17
N ASP A 20 -6.94 -4.93 12.82
CA ASP A 20 -6.01 -4.32 13.79
C ASP A 20 -6.80 -3.65 14.95
N PRO A 21 -6.64 -4.10 16.21
CA PRO A 21 -7.36 -3.55 17.35
C PRO A 21 -7.18 -2.03 17.50
N ALA A 22 -6.02 -1.50 17.11
CA ALA A 22 -5.75 -0.08 17.13
C ALA A 22 -6.65 0.69 16.14
N GLN A 23 -7.03 0.08 15.03
CA GLN A 23 -7.91 0.70 14.02
C GLN A 23 -9.40 0.58 14.37
N HIS A 24 -9.77 -0.39 15.22
CA HIS A 24 -11.10 -0.42 15.83
C HIS A 24 -11.25 0.65 16.93
N ALA A 25 -10.18 0.94 17.67
CA ALA A 25 -10.17 1.99 18.70
C ALA A 25 -9.95 3.40 18.12
N PHE A 26 -9.29 3.53 16.98
CA PHE A 26 -8.94 4.79 16.35
C PHE A 26 -9.46 4.84 14.91
N ARG A 27 -10.49 5.65 14.67
CA ARG A 27 -10.95 6.02 13.33
C ARG A 27 -10.33 7.38 12.98
N PRO A 28 -9.21 7.45 12.24
CA PRO A 28 -8.60 8.71 11.90
C PRO A 28 -9.54 9.55 11.03
N ASP A 29 -9.69 10.83 11.35
CA ASP A 29 -10.38 11.78 10.50
C ASP A 29 -9.47 12.25 9.34
N LEU A 30 -10.07 12.99 8.39
CA LEU A 30 -9.33 13.55 7.25
C LEU A 30 -8.19 14.47 7.70
N ALA A 31 -8.38 15.24 8.78
CA ALA A 31 -7.35 16.13 9.32
C ALA A 31 -6.13 15.35 9.81
N THR A 32 -6.34 14.18 10.43
CA THR A 32 -5.29 13.26 10.84
C THR A 32 -4.60 12.66 9.63
N PHE A 33 -5.34 12.16 8.63
CA PHE A 33 -4.75 11.67 7.39
C PHE A 33 -3.82 12.70 6.75
N VAL A 34 -4.30 13.93 6.55
CA VAL A 34 -3.52 15.01 5.93
C VAL A 34 -2.28 15.35 6.77
N ARG A 35 -2.41 15.43 8.10
CA ARG A 35 -1.29 15.70 9.00
C ARG A 35 -0.22 14.62 8.92
N GLU A 36 -0.60 13.35 9.00
CA GLU A 36 0.36 12.23 9.01
C GLU A 36 1.15 12.15 7.70
N VAL A 37 0.50 12.33 6.54
CA VAL A 37 1.22 12.29 5.25
C VAL A 37 2.13 13.50 5.04
N ILE A 38 1.73 14.69 5.53
CA ILE A 38 2.58 15.89 5.49
C ILE A 38 3.76 15.75 6.45
N GLN A 39 3.55 15.21 7.66
CA GLN A 39 4.62 14.92 8.60
C GLN A 39 5.62 13.93 8.01
N ASN A 40 5.15 12.84 7.39
CA ASN A 40 6.02 11.90 6.70
C ASN A 40 6.86 12.59 5.60
N ALA A 41 6.27 13.48 4.81
CA ALA A 41 7.03 14.23 3.80
C ALA A 41 8.08 15.16 4.42
N ASN A 42 7.75 15.85 5.51
CA ASN A 42 8.67 16.72 6.24
C ASN A 42 9.84 15.94 6.87
N ASP A 43 9.57 14.79 7.49
CA ASP A 43 10.58 13.94 8.11
C ASP A 43 11.57 13.37 7.09
N GLN A 44 11.16 13.28 5.83
CA GLN A 44 11.92 12.71 4.72
C GLN A 44 12.44 13.77 3.74
N ALA A 45 12.31 15.05 4.09
CA ALA A 45 12.62 16.18 3.22
C ALA A 45 14.12 16.34 2.93
N LEU A 46 14.46 16.57 1.65
CA LEU A 46 15.80 16.97 1.19
C LEU A 46 15.92 18.49 0.98
N ALA A 47 14.80 19.13 0.73
CA ALA A 47 14.60 20.58 0.63
C ALA A 47 13.18 20.88 1.14
N ALA A 48 12.65 22.10 0.95
CA ALA A 48 11.24 22.35 1.25
C ALA A 48 10.34 21.40 0.42
N PRO A 49 9.66 20.40 1.05
CA PRO A 49 8.92 19.41 0.29
C PRO A 49 7.57 19.99 -0.15
N THR A 50 7.05 19.51 -1.27
CA THR A 50 5.67 19.80 -1.69
C THR A 50 4.85 18.54 -1.59
N VAL A 51 3.63 18.64 -1.06
CA VAL A 51 2.66 17.54 -1.00
C VAL A 51 1.44 17.91 -1.80
N SER A 52 1.07 17.07 -2.77
CA SER A 52 -0.10 17.25 -3.64
C SER A 52 -1.10 16.12 -3.44
N PHE A 53 -2.39 16.47 -3.36
CA PHE A 53 -3.48 15.52 -3.24
C PHE A 53 -4.30 15.52 -4.52
N THR A 54 -4.46 14.36 -5.15
CA THR A 54 -5.30 14.20 -6.34
C THR A 54 -6.31 13.09 -6.15
N ALA A 55 -7.59 13.45 -6.01
CA ALA A 55 -8.70 12.50 -5.97
C ALA A 55 -9.25 12.28 -7.39
N ARG A 56 -9.52 11.02 -7.76
CA ARG A 56 -10.05 10.64 -9.08
C ARG A 56 -11.03 9.48 -8.94
N VAL A 57 -11.91 9.34 -9.92
CA VAL A 57 -12.74 8.14 -10.07
C VAL A 57 -12.38 7.49 -11.41
N LEU A 58 -11.79 6.31 -11.35
CA LEU A 58 -11.44 5.53 -12.53
C LEU A 58 -12.69 4.85 -13.09
N GLN A 59 -12.87 4.90 -14.41
CA GLN A 59 -14.00 4.31 -15.14
C GLN A 59 -13.58 4.07 -16.60
N GLY A 60 -14.29 3.19 -17.32
CA GLY A 60 -13.97 2.83 -18.71
C GLY A 60 -12.52 2.35 -18.87
N ASP A 61 -11.84 2.77 -19.94
CA ASP A 61 -10.47 2.39 -20.25
C ASP A 61 -9.48 2.63 -19.09
N ALA A 62 -9.67 3.71 -18.33
CA ALA A 62 -8.79 4.00 -17.19
C ALA A 62 -8.94 2.96 -16.07
N LEU A 63 -10.16 2.49 -15.81
CA LEU A 63 -10.40 1.42 -14.84
C LEU A 63 -9.83 0.09 -15.36
N GLU A 64 -10.00 -0.21 -16.64
CA GLU A 64 -9.48 -1.45 -17.23
C GLU A 64 -7.95 -1.52 -17.23
N HIS A 65 -7.27 -0.42 -17.60
CA HIS A 65 -5.80 -0.36 -17.51
C HIS A 65 -5.32 -0.54 -16.08
N PHE A 66 -6.00 0.12 -15.13
CA PHE A 66 -5.69 0.03 -13.72
C PHE A 66 -5.84 -1.41 -13.19
N THR A 67 -6.99 -2.05 -13.42
CA THR A 67 -7.26 -3.41 -12.92
C THR A 67 -6.30 -4.44 -13.51
N ARG A 68 -5.94 -4.32 -14.79
CA ARG A 68 -4.89 -5.14 -15.40
C ARG A 68 -3.53 -4.91 -14.74
N ALA A 69 -3.14 -3.66 -14.52
CA ALA A 69 -1.83 -3.31 -13.94
C ALA A 69 -1.65 -3.83 -12.52
N ILE A 70 -2.72 -3.94 -11.74
CA ILE A 70 -2.66 -4.47 -10.37
C ILE A 70 -3.02 -5.94 -10.23
N ALA A 71 -3.14 -6.71 -11.31
CA ALA A 71 -3.59 -8.10 -11.23
C ALA A 71 -4.89 -8.24 -10.40
N TRP A 72 -5.92 -7.45 -10.76
CA TRP A 72 -7.14 -7.28 -9.97
C TRP A 72 -7.86 -8.58 -9.65
N ASP A 73 -7.81 -9.58 -10.52
CA ASP A 73 -8.49 -10.86 -10.30
C ASP A 73 -7.89 -11.60 -9.10
N ASP A 74 -6.55 -11.60 -8.97
CA ASP A 74 -5.84 -12.18 -7.82
C ASP A 74 -6.25 -11.46 -6.54
N LEU A 75 -6.18 -10.12 -6.53
CA LEU A 75 -6.59 -9.31 -5.38
C LEU A 75 -8.06 -9.57 -5.01
N THR A 76 -8.94 -9.64 -6.01
CA THR A 76 -10.38 -9.81 -5.80
C THR A 76 -10.71 -11.15 -5.17
N ALA A 77 -9.96 -12.22 -5.45
CA ALA A 77 -10.13 -13.50 -4.77
C ALA A 77 -9.93 -13.35 -3.24
N HIS A 78 -8.89 -12.63 -2.82
CA HIS A 78 -8.62 -12.35 -1.40
C HIS A 78 -9.64 -11.38 -0.79
N LEU A 79 -10.04 -10.33 -1.52
CA LEU A 79 -11.06 -9.39 -1.05
C LEU A 79 -12.41 -10.06 -0.84
N ARG A 80 -12.84 -10.95 -1.74
CA ARG A 80 -14.08 -11.74 -1.62
C ARG A 80 -14.03 -12.67 -0.41
N ALA A 81 -12.95 -13.45 -0.27
CA ALA A 81 -12.77 -14.34 0.88
C ALA A 81 -12.75 -13.58 2.22
N THR A 82 -12.31 -12.32 2.20
CA THR A 82 -12.30 -11.43 3.35
C THR A 82 -13.69 -10.85 3.65
N ALA A 83 -14.48 -10.54 2.63
CA ALA A 83 -15.82 -9.94 2.78
C ALA A 83 -16.77 -10.81 3.63
N ASP A 84 -16.57 -12.13 3.61
CA ASP A 84 -17.34 -13.10 4.41
C ASP A 84 -16.92 -13.18 5.88
N THR A 85 -15.87 -12.46 6.28
CA THR A 85 -15.39 -12.41 7.67
C THR A 85 -16.16 -11.39 8.50
N ARG A 86 -16.18 -11.56 9.83
CA ARG A 86 -16.88 -10.66 10.78
C ARG A 86 -16.47 -9.19 10.65
N THR A 87 -15.22 -8.92 10.28
CA THR A 87 -14.66 -7.57 10.13
C THR A 87 -14.55 -7.11 8.68
N GLY A 88 -14.85 -7.97 7.70
CA GLY A 88 -14.69 -7.70 6.27
C GLY A 88 -15.88 -7.00 5.60
N ALA A 89 -16.97 -6.72 6.31
CA ALA A 89 -18.19 -6.16 5.74
C ALA A 89 -17.96 -4.85 4.95
N ARG A 90 -17.00 -4.02 5.36
CA ARG A 90 -16.64 -2.78 4.63
C ARG A 90 -15.98 -3.07 3.28
N ILE A 91 -15.09 -4.06 3.23
CA ILE A 91 -14.45 -4.52 1.99
C ILE A 91 -15.52 -5.06 1.03
N GLY A 92 -16.44 -5.87 1.54
CA GLY A 92 -17.57 -6.40 0.77
C GLY A 92 -18.44 -5.31 0.15
N ARG A 93 -18.80 -4.27 0.92
CA ARG A 93 -19.57 -3.13 0.41
C ARG A 93 -18.83 -2.37 -0.70
N MET A 94 -17.57 -2.01 -0.48
CA MET A 94 -16.75 -1.33 -1.48
C MET A 94 -16.63 -2.16 -2.76
N LEU A 95 -16.39 -3.47 -2.64
CA LEU A 95 -16.30 -4.36 -3.79
C LEU A 95 -17.62 -4.45 -4.57
N ALA A 96 -18.75 -4.57 -3.87
CA ALA A 96 -20.08 -4.58 -4.49
C ALA A 96 -20.39 -3.26 -5.20
N ASP A 97 -20.01 -2.12 -4.61
CA ASP A 97 -20.19 -0.81 -5.24
C ASP A 97 -19.35 -0.63 -6.49
N ILE A 98 -18.07 -1.06 -6.48
CA ILE A 98 -17.22 -1.04 -7.67
C ILE A 98 -17.83 -1.92 -8.77
N GLN A 99 -18.28 -3.13 -8.43
CA GLN A 99 -18.90 -4.06 -9.39
C GLN A 99 -20.19 -3.49 -9.98
N ARG A 100 -21.04 -2.88 -9.17
CA ARG A 100 -22.32 -2.30 -9.59
C ARG A 100 -22.14 -1.04 -10.43
N THR A 101 -21.21 -0.18 -10.06
CA THR A 101 -21.05 1.15 -10.68
C THR A 101 -20.01 1.19 -11.79
N GLN A 102 -19.10 0.21 -11.85
CA GLN A 102 -17.91 0.22 -12.71
C GLN A 102 -17.07 1.48 -12.49
N ARG A 103 -16.96 1.92 -11.22
CA ARG A 103 -16.23 3.12 -10.81
C ARG A 103 -15.37 2.80 -9.60
N LEU A 104 -14.10 3.20 -9.65
CA LEU A 104 -13.15 3.01 -8.57
C LEU A 104 -12.60 4.37 -8.10
N PRO A 105 -13.00 4.88 -6.93
CA PRO A 105 -12.41 6.08 -6.37
C PRO A 105 -10.97 5.79 -5.90
N VAL A 106 -10.04 6.67 -6.24
CA VAL A 106 -8.63 6.61 -5.81
C VAL A 106 -8.17 7.98 -5.33
N LEU A 107 -7.27 8.00 -4.35
CA LEU A 107 -6.59 9.21 -3.89
C LEU A 107 -5.08 9.02 -4.01
N CYS A 108 -4.44 9.87 -4.80
CA CYS A 108 -2.99 9.95 -4.87
C CYS A 108 -2.49 11.08 -3.98
N VAL A 109 -1.61 10.76 -3.03
CA VAL A 109 -0.81 11.72 -2.27
C VAL A 109 0.61 11.65 -2.81
N GLU A 110 1.10 12.74 -3.39
CA GLU A 110 2.45 12.80 -3.94
C GLU A 110 3.28 13.79 -3.14
N ASP A 111 4.40 13.31 -2.59
CA ASP A 111 5.47 14.15 -2.09
C ASP A 111 6.59 14.34 -3.14
N ARG A 112 7.26 15.49 -3.06
CA ARG A 112 8.43 15.82 -3.88
C ARG A 112 9.52 16.45 -3.02
N SER A 113 10.77 16.34 -3.49
CA SER A 113 11.96 16.80 -2.76
C SER A 113 12.13 16.09 -1.41
N THR A 114 11.77 14.80 -1.37
CA THR A 114 12.01 13.90 -0.25
C THR A 114 12.96 12.77 -0.69
N VAL A 115 13.47 11.98 0.26
CA VAL A 115 14.41 10.88 -0.04
C VAL A 115 13.80 9.78 -0.92
N GLY A 116 12.46 9.62 -0.91
CA GLY A 116 11.78 8.49 -1.54
C GLY A 116 11.94 7.18 -0.77
N LEU A 117 11.51 6.06 -1.37
CA LEU A 117 11.53 4.72 -0.76
C LEU A 117 12.89 4.04 -0.90
N THR A 118 13.92 4.64 -0.30
CA THR A 118 15.31 4.15 -0.32
C THR A 118 15.50 2.90 0.55
N GLY A 119 16.58 2.18 0.23
CA GLY A 119 17.02 0.94 0.88
C GLY A 119 16.44 -0.34 0.27
N ASP A 120 17.07 -1.46 0.58
CA ASP A 120 16.79 -2.75 -0.05
C ASP A 120 15.55 -3.44 0.56
N GLU A 121 15.11 -4.53 -0.08
CA GLU A 121 13.93 -5.31 0.33
C GLU A 121 14.02 -5.86 1.77
N ASP A 122 15.25 -6.11 2.24
CA ASP A 122 15.55 -6.79 3.50
C ASP A 122 16.24 -5.92 4.54
N ASP A 123 16.63 -4.69 4.20
CA ASP A 123 17.27 -3.79 5.16
C ASP A 123 16.24 -3.31 6.20
N PRO A 124 16.38 -3.74 7.48
CA PRO A 124 15.42 -3.39 8.53
C PRO A 124 15.40 -1.90 8.87
N GLN A 125 16.42 -1.14 8.47
CA GLN A 125 16.50 0.31 8.71
C GLN A 125 16.02 1.14 7.50
N SER A 126 15.65 0.49 6.40
CA SER A 126 15.25 1.19 5.18
C SER A 126 13.92 1.92 5.31
N HIS A 127 13.84 3.09 4.69
CA HIS A 127 12.60 3.88 4.57
C HIS A 127 11.52 3.08 3.85
N PHE A 128 11.92 2.28 2.85
CA PHE A 128 11.05 1.34 2.18
C PHE A 128 10.40 0.33 3.14
N ARG A 129 11.17 -0.45 3.91
CA ARG A 129 10.58 -1.46 4.82
C ARG A 129 9.65 -0.78 5.80
N ALA A 130 10.08 0.35 6.35
CA ALA A 130 9.32 1.09 7.34
C ALA A 130 7.89 1.39 6.86
N LEU A 131 7.70 1.86 5.63
CA LEU A 131 6.37 2.18 5.09
C LEU A 131 5.66 0.97 4.47
N CYS A 132 6.38 0.18 3.68
CA CYS A 132 5.80 -0.78 2.74
C CYS A 132 5.78 -2.23 3.25
N LYS A 133 6.47 -2.58 4.35
CA LYS A 133 6.47 -3.96 4.88
C LYS A 133 6.19 -4.05 6.36
N ASP A 134 6.70 -3.09 7.13
CA ASP A 134 6.69 -3.19 8.58
C ASP A 134 5.34 -2.74 9.14
N THR A 135 4.89 -3.46 10.17
CA THR A 135 3.69 -3.15 10.94
C THR A 135 4.09 -3.05 12.40
N LEU A 136 3.80 -1.91 13.04
CA LEU A 136 4.09 -1.64 14.46
C LEU A 136 5.58 -1.72 14.87
N PHE A 137 6.52 -1.74 13.92
CA PHE A 137 7.93 -1.52 14.20
C PHE A 137 8.22 -0.01 14.20
N SER A 138 8.45 0.54 15.39
CA SER A 138 8.94 1.92 15.56
C SER A 138 10.43 1.87 15.81
N HIS A 139 11.25 2.33 14.85
CA HIS A 139 12.65 2.66 15.16
C HIS A 139 12.64 3.95 15.96
N LYS A 140 12.86 3.84 17.28
CA LYS A 140 13.07 5.01 18.14
C LYS A 140 14.34 5.74 17.68
N ARG A 141 14.20 6.82 16.93
CA ARG A 141 15.19 7.89 16.89
C ARG A 141 14.57 9.09 17.63
N GLU A 142 15.02 9.26 18.87
CA GLU A 142 14.80 10.40 19.76
C GLU A 142 13.44 10.55 20.47
N ALA A 143 13.52 10.83 21.78
CA ALA A 143 12.42 10.94 22.72
C ALA A 143 11.67 12.30 22.66
N SER A 144 11.95 13.12 21.64
CA SER A 144 11.31 14.42 21.41
C SER A 144 10.25 14.41 20.30
N ALA A 145 10.11 13.31 19.56
CA ALA A 145 9.05 13.17 18.57
C ALA A 145 7.74 12.77 19.27
N GLY A 146 6.80 13.70 19.42
CA GLY A 146 5.43 13.43 19.84
C GLY A 146 4.61 12.65 18.79
N GLY A 147 5.24 11.66 18.14
CA GLY A 147 4.65 10.86 17.07
C GLY A 147 3.91 9.66 17.65
N SER A 148 2.64 9.53 17.28
CA SER A 148 1.75 8.43 17.63
C SER A 148 2.32 7.07 17.20
N TYR A 149 2.86 6.32 18.16
CA TYR A 149 3.10 4.86 18.20
C TYR A 149 2.78 4.07 16.91
N GLY A 150 3.55 4.20 15.83
CA GLY A 150 3.35 3.41 14.60
C GLY A 150 1.95 3.53 13.95
N LEU A 151 1.09 4.45 14.41
CA LEU A 151 -0.29 4.66 13.96
C LEU A 151 -0.34 5.52 12.70
N GLY A 152 0.68 6.34 12.43
CA GLY A 152 0.68 7.24 11.28
C GLY A 152 0.55 6.53 9.93
N LYS A 153 1.08 5.31 9.81
CA LYS A 153 0.99 4.50 8.58
C LYS A 153 -0.36 3.80 8.45
N SER A 154 -0.98 3.41 9.56
CA SER A 154 -2.27 2.71 9.54
C SER A 154 -3.38 3.58 8.94
N VAL A 155 -3.20 4.91 8.95
CA VAL A 155 -4.10 5.88 8.32
C VAL A 155 -4.33 5.61 6.82
N LEU A 156 -3.30 5.15 6.10
CA LEU A 156 -3.40 4.91 4.65
C LEU A 156 -4.40 3.79 4.35
N TRP A 157 -4.33 2.68 5.11
CA TRP A 157 -5.25 1.55 4.96
C TRP A 157 -6.61 1.81 5.62
N ALA A 158 -6.71 2.71 6.58
CA ALA A 158 -8.00 3.14 7.13
C ALA A 158 -8.82 3.90 6.09
N PHE A 159 -8.16 4.72 5.25
CA PHE A 159 -8.77 5.46 4.15
C PHE A 159 -8.98 4.64 2.87
N SER A 160 -8.54 3.38 2.83
CA SER A 160 -8.81 2.46 1.72
C SER A 160 -9.94 1.51 2.10
N GLY A 161 -11.08 1.62 1.42
CA GLY A 161 -12.20 0.67 1.56
C GLY A 161 -11.85 -0.76 1.15
N LEU A 162 -10.80 -0.92 0.33
CA LEU A 162 -10.25 -2.22 -0.09
C LEU A 162 -9.01 -2.64 0.71
N ARG A 163 -8.62 -1.86 1.74
CA ARG A 163 -7.38 -2.06 2.49
C ARG A 163 -6.14 -2.22 1.61
N THR A 164 -6.09 -1.51 0.49
CA THR A 164 -5.05 -1.67 -0.54
C THR A 164 -4.45 -0.30 -0.90
N VAL A 165 -3.12 -0.22 -0.84
CA VAL A 165 -2.36 0.99 -1.14
C VAL A 165 -1.21 0.64 -2.07
N LEU A 166 -0.98 1.46 -3.10
CA LEU A 166 0.18 1.33 -4.00
C LEU A 166 1.15 2.45 -3.74
N PHE A 167 2.45 2.16 -3.85
CA PHE A 167 3.53 3.09 -3.63
C PHE A 167 4.42 3.12 -4.85
N ALA A 168 4.54 4.29 -5.47
CA ALA A 168 5.48 4.56 -6.54
C ALA A 168 6.48 5.59 -6.07
N SER A 169 7.77 5.35 -6.24
CA SER A 169 8.79 6.27 -5.75
C SER A 169 9.92 6.45 -6.75
N ARG A 170 10.40 7.69 -6.82
CA ARG A 170 11.69 8.02 -7.41
C ARG A 170 12.63 8.34 -6.26
N LEU A 171 13.64 7.51 -6.10
CA LEU A 171 14.57 7.60 -4.97
C LEU A 171 15.57 8.72 -5.24
N ALA A 172 16.02 9.36 -4.16
CA ALA A 172 17.13 10.31 -4.23
C ALA A 172 18.48 9.60 -4.43
N ASP A 173 18.58 8.35 -3.94
CA ASP A 173 19.72 7.48 -4.14
C ASP A 173 19.23 6.07 -4.51
N ASP A 174 19.62 5.61 -5.71
CA ASP A 174 19.22 4.31 -6.24
C ASP A 174 20.15 3.21 -5.69
N PRO A 175 19.63 2.11 -5.12
CA PRO A 175 20.49 1.05 -4.62
C PRO A 175 21.19 0.30 -5.76
N PRO A 176 22.35 -0.36 -5.50
CA PRO A 176 23.09 -1.10 -6.51
C PRO A 176 22.21 -2.12 -7.26
N GLY A 177 22.28 -2.11 -8.59
CA GLY A 177 21.52 -3.04 -9.44
C GLY A 177 20.07 -2.63 -9.70
N HIS A 178 19.58 -1.54 -9.09
CA HIS A 178 18.25 -1.00 -9.31
C HIS A 178 18.32 0.44 -9.81
N ARG A 179 17.27 0.87 -10.52
CA ARG A 179 17.10 2.24 -10.96
C ARG A 179 15.66 2.66 -10.78
N SER A 180 15.47 3.89 -10.33
CA SER A 180 14.15 4.49 -10.21
C SER A 180 13.43 4.53 -11.56
N PRO A 181 12.09 4.36 -11.58
CA PRO A 181 11.21 4.32 -10.41
C PRO A 181 11.09 2.93 -9.76
N ARG A 182 10.70 2.94 -8.48
CA ARG A 182 10.31 1.77 -7.68
C ARG A 182 8.80 1.71 -7.55
N LEU A 183 8.18 0.54 -7.67
CA LEU A 183 6.76 0.33 -7.43
C LEU A 183 6.53 -0.89 -6.53
N ILE A 184 5.64 -0.77 -5.54
CA ILE A 184 5.10 -1.89 -4.77
C ILE A 184 3.65 -1.63 -4.37
N GLY A 185 2.82 -2.67 -4.31
CA GLY A 185 1.49 -2.59 -3.69
C GLY A 185 1.44 -3.36 -2.39
N ARG A 186 0.58 -2.94 -1.47
CA ARG A 186 0.35 -3.60 -0.18
C ARG A 186 -1.14 -3.64 0.17
N ALA A 187 -1.61 -4.83 0.48
CA ALA A 187 -2.94 -5.10 1.01
C ALA A 187 -2.83 -5.57 2.47
N GLU A 188 -3.69 -5.05 3.34
CA GLU A 188 -3.76 -5.44 4.76
C GLU A 188 -5.18 -5.90 5.09
N LEU A 189 -5.44 -7.19 4.85
CA LEU A 189 -6.75 -7.80 5.04
C LEU A 189 -6.81 -8.53 6.39
N PRO A 190 -8.01 -8.73 6.97
CA PRO A 190 -8.24 -9.77 7.96
C PRO A 190 -7.78 -11.15 7.46
N SER A 191 -7.37 -12.03 8.39
CA SER A 191 -7.10 -13.42 8.05
C SER A 191 -8.33 -14.06 7.41
N HIS A 192 -8.12 -14.75 6.30
CA HIS A 192 -9.17 -15.32 5.47
C HIS A 192 -8.67 -16.64 4.86
N ARG A 193 -9.57 -17.34 4.17
CA ARG A 193 -9.28 -18.63 3.55
C ARG A 193 -9.80 -18.63 2.12
N ILE A 194 -8.95 -19.04 1.19
CA ILE A 194 -9.34 -19.33 -0.20
C ILE A 194 -9.11 -20.83 -0.38
N GLU A 195 -10.17 -21.55 -0.74
CA GLU A 195 -10.13 -23.02 -0.87
C GLU A 195 -9.54 -23.69 0.39
N SER A 196 -8.41 -24.39 0.25
CA SER A 196 -7.70 -25.06 1.34
C SER A 196 -6.61 -24.19 2.01
N THR A 197 -6.26 -23.04 1.43
CA THR A 197 -5.14 -22.20 1.89
C THR A 197 -5.64 -21.08 2.79
N SER A 198 -5.05 -20.96 3.98
CA SER A 198 -5.36 -19.90 4.94
C SER A 198 -4.26 -18.85 4.94
N TYR A 199 -4.66 -17.59 4.90
CA TYR A 199 -3.76 -16.44 4.81
C TYR A 199 -3.82 -15.60 6.07
N VAL A 200 -2.68 -15.02 6.45
CA VAL A 200 -2.63 -14.07 7.57
C VAL A 200 -3.36 -12.78 7.22
N GLY A 201 -3.36 -12.41 5.94
CA GLY A 201 -4.12 -11.29 5.37
C GLY A 201 -3.26 -10.17 4.79
N SER A 202 -1.99 -10.07 5.16
CA SER A 202 -1.02 -9.18 4.52
C SER A 202 -0.60 -9.74 3.16
N GLY A 203 -0.57 -8.89 2.13
CA GLY A 203 -0.17 -9.26 0.78
C GLY A 203 0.49 -8.11 0.04
N TRP A 204 1.33 -8.46 -0.93
CA TRP A 204 2.12 -7.51 -1.70
C TRP A 204 1.99 -7.74 -3.20
N LEU A 205 1.81 -6.66 -3.95
CA LEU A 205 1.90 -6.65 -5.41
C LEU A 205 3.33 -6.30 -5.81
N GLY A 206 3.97 -7.18 -6.57
CA GLY A 206 5.33 -6.95 -7.02
C GLY A 206 5.85 -8.04 -7.95
N ALA A 207 7.16 -8.00 -8.22
CA ALA A 207 7.85 -9.07 -8.93
C ALA A 207 7.92 -10.32 -8.05
N SER A 208 7.51 -11.46 -8.58
CA SER A 208 7.58 -12.74 -7.88
C SER A 208 9.03 -13.22 -7.81
N VAL A 209 9.57 -13.34 -6.59
CA VAL A 209 10.93 -13.79 -6.32
C VAL A 209 10.90 -15.07 -5.50
N ARG A 210 11.65 -16.08 -5.97
CA ARG A 210 11.85 -17.34 -5.27
C ARG A 210 13.01 -17.20 -4.29
N LEU A 211 12.74 -17.42 -3.02
CA LEU A 211 13.72 -17.38 -1.95
C LEU A 211 14.56 -18.68 -1.90
N PRO A 212 15.76 -18.65 -1.29
CA PRO A 212 16.63 -19.83 -1.17
C PRO A 212 15.98 -21.00 -0.44
N ASP A 213 15.04 -20.74 0.46
CA ASP A 213 14.30 -21.75 1.21
C ASP A 213 13.09 -22.32 0.47
N GLY A 214 12.89 -21.93 -0.80
CA GLY A 214 11.77 -22.38 -1.60
C GLY A 214 10.44 -21.73 -1.22
N ARG A 215 10.42 -20.59 -0.54
CA ARG A 215 9.23 -19.74 -0.49
C ARG A 215 9.25 -18.73 -1.63
N THR A 216 8.09 -18.15 -1.94
CA THR A 216 7.99 -17.07 -2.93
C THR A 216 7.50 -15.83 -2.21
N ARG A 217 8.06 -14.67 -2.55
CA ARG A 217 7.60 -13.36 -2.07
C ARG A 217 7.46 -12.39 -3.22
N ALA A 218 6.68 -11.33 -3.02
CA ALA A 218 6.71 -10.19 -3.92
C ALA A 218 7.82 -9.22 -3.48
N GLU A 219 8.61 -8.76 -4.45
CA GLU A 219 9.57 -7.67 -4.30
C GLU A 219 9.17 -6.49 -5.19
N SER A 220 9.74 -5.31 -4.94
CA SER A 220 9.43 -4.13 -5.72
C SER A 220 9.74 -4.33 -7.21
N VAL A 221 8.88 -3.76 -8.05
CA VAL A 221 9.15 -3.62 -9.48
C VAL A 221 10.02 -2.38 -9.67
N TRP A 222 10.97 -2.44 -10.59
CA TRP A 222 11.95 -1.37 -10.83
C TRP A 222 12.02 -0.93 -12.30
N ASP A 223 12.66 0.21 -12.54
CA ASP A 223 13.05 0.74 -13.86
C ASP A 223 11.87 0.77 -14.85
N THR A 224 12.08 0.33 -16.08
CA THR A 224 11.13 0.42 -17.18
C THR A 224 9.86 -0.38 -16.91
N ALA A 225 9.95 -1.49 -16.16
CA ALA A 225 8.77 -2.26 -15.77
C ALA A 225 7.90 -1.47 -14.78
N ALA A 226 8.53 -0.83 -13.79
CA ALA A 226 7.82 0.03 -12.85
C ALA A 226 7.24 1.27 -13.55
N ALA A 227 7.98 1.90 -14.45
CA ALA A 227 7.53 3.07 -15.20
C ALA A 227 6.25 2.78 -16.00
N ARG A 228 6.20 1.64 -16.71
CA ARG A 228 5.00 1.20 -17.45
C ARG A 228 3.81 0.95 -16.55
N MET A 229 4.04 0.34 -15.38
CA MET A 229 2.96 0.12 -14.41
C MET A 229 2.47 1.44 -13.83
N ILE A 230 3.37 2.35 -13.43
CA ILE A 230 3.02 3.68 -12.90
C ILE A 230 2.16 4.46 -13.90
N GLU A 231 2.51 4.42 -15.19
CA GLU A 231 1.72 5.01 -16.27
C GLU A 231 0.32 4.39 -16.37
N ALA A 232 0.22 3.05 -16.38
CA ALA A 232 -1.06 2.33 -16.43
C ALA A 232 -1.93 2.58 -15.18
N LEU A 233 -1.31 2.85 -14.03
CA LEU A 233 -1.99 3.24 -12.79
C LEU A 233 -2.42 4.72 -12.77
N GLY A 234 -1.98 5.50 -13.77
CA GLY A 234 -2.22 6.94 -13.84
C GLY A 234 -1.57 7.71 -12.69
N ILE A 235 -0.51 7.18 -12.08
CA ILE A 235 0.16 7.84 -10.95
C ILE A 235 1.02 8.98 -11.51
N PRO A 236 0.75 10.24 -11.12
CA PRO A 236 1.57 11.36 -11.56
C PRO A 236 2.95 11.26 -10.89
N ARG A 237 4.01 11.30 -11.70
CA ARG A 237 5.38 11.43 -11.23
C ARG A 237 6.23 12.16 -12.27
N ASP A 238 7.00 13.13 -11.82
CA ASP A 238 8.07 13.75 -12.62
C ASP A 238 9.45 13.25 -12.19
N ALA A 239 10.51 13.90 -12.69
CA ALA A 239 11.90 13.55 -12.42
C ALA A 239 12.42 13.91 -11.01
N ALA A 240 11.67 14.63 -10.17
CA ALA A 240 12.07 14.93 -8.79
C ALA A 240 12.07 13.66 -7.93
N SER A 241 12.86 13.61 -6.85
CA SER A 241 12.75 12.53 -5.87
C SER A 241 11.47 12.67 -5.05
N GLY A 242 10.94 11.54 -4.60
CA GLY A 242 9.78 11.47 -3.71
C GLY A 242 8.91 10.24 -3.92
N THR A 243 7.75 10.23 -3.28
CA THR A 243 6.83 9.09 -3.23
C THR A 243 5.40 9.52 -3.56
N SER A 244 4.75 8.77 -4.44
CA SER A 244 3.31 8.80 -4.67
C SER A 244 2.66 7.61 -3.98
N ILE A 245 1.74 7.90 -3.07
CA ILE A 245 0.92 6.93 -2.34
C ILE A 245 -0.47 6.95 -2.96
N LEU A 246 -0.88 5.84 -3.58
CA LEU A 246 -2.19 5.67 -4.18
C LEU A 246 -3.08 4.81 -3.29
N VAL A 247 -4.03 5.46 -2.63
CA VAL A 247 -5.08 4.81 -1.82
C VAL A 247 -6.17 4.30 -2.76
N VAL A 248 -6.35 2.98 -2.82
CA VAL A 248 -7.29 2.33 -3.75
C VAL A 248 -8.64 2.15 -3.09
N GLY A 249 -9.73 2.53 -3.76
CA GLY A 249 -11.06 2.53 -3.16
C GLY A 249 -11.14 3.53 -2.00
N VAL A 250 -10.68 4.77 -2.23
CA VAL A 250 -10.61 5.78 -1.17
C VAL A 250 -11.98 6.04 -0.55
N ARG A 251 -12.02 6.13 0.78
CA ARG A 251 -13.20 6.45 1.57
C ARG A 251 -12.79 7.12 2.87
N ASP A 252 -13.59 8.06 3.35
CA ASP A 252 -13.45 8.55 4.72
C ASP A 252 -13.92 7.45 5.70
N PRO A 253 -13.07 6.98 6.63
CA PRO A 253 -13.45 5.94 7.58
C PRO A 253 -14.46 6.40 8.64
N THR A 254 -14.66 7.72 8.78
CA THR A 254 -15.66 8.34 9.67
C THR A 254 -17.05 8.40 9.06
N GLU A 255 -17.16 8.24 7.74
CA GLU A 255 -18.44 8.18 7.02
C GLU A 255 -18.87 6.71 6.82
N ASP A 256 -20.10 6.39 7.25
CA ASP A 256 -20.64 5.03 7.25
C ASP A 256 -21.06 4.52 5.87
#